data_AF-Q01312-F1
#
_entry.id   AF-Q01312-F1
#
_cell.length_a   1.000
_cell.length_b   1.000
_cell.length_c   1.000
_cell.angle_alpha   90.00
_cell.angle_beta   90.00
_cell.angle_gamma   90.00
#
_symmetry.space_group_name_H-M   'P 1'
#
loop_
_entity.id
_entity.type
_entity.pdbx_description
1 polymer ?
#
loop_
_entity_poly.entity_id
_entity_poly.type
_entity_poly.pdbx_seq_one_letter_code
_entity_poly.pdbx_strand_id
1 'polypeptide(L)'
;MTDTAKKVTQKKPAAHPPAAEMVTTAIKELKERKGSSRQAIANYIKAHFDVEIDQQLVFIKKALRSGVAKGTLVQTKGTGASGSIKL
;
A
#
# COMPACT_ATOMS: atom_id res chain seq x y z
N MET A 1 -30.40 4.09 -13.67
CA MET A 1 -28.95 3.82 -13.75
C MET A 1 -28.23 5.11 -13.43
N THR A 2 -27.71 5.29 -12.22
CA THR A 2 -27.01 6.52 -11.81
C THR A 2 -25.54 6.23 -11.57
N ASP A 3 -24.75 6.53 -12.60
CA ASP A 3 -23.30 6.55 -12.61
C ASP A 3 -22.82 7.65 -11.65
N THR A 4 -22.22 7.27 -10.52
CA THR A 4 -21.68 8.24 -9.56
C THR A 4 -20.22 8.51 -9.92
N ALA A 5 -20.03 9.53 -10.75
CA ALA A 5 -18.73 10.06 -11.13
C ALA A 5 -17.90 10.42 -9.88
N LYS A 6 -16.77 9.73 -9.71
CA LYS A 6 -15.77 10.03 -8.67
C LYS A 6 -15.14 11.38 -8.98
N LYS A 7 -15.43 12.38 -8.15
CA LYS A 7 -14.82 13.71 -8.16
C LYS A 7 -13.32 13.60 -7.91
N VAL A 8 -12.53 13.60 -8.98
CA VAL A 8 -11.06 13.62 -8.92
C VAL A 8 -10.65 15.02 -8.50
N THR A 9 -10.46 15.21 -7.20
CA THR A 9 -9.75 16.40 -6.69
C THR A 9 -8.30 16.27 -7.12
N GLN A 10 -7.93 17.03 -8.16
CA GLN A 10 -6.55 17.24 -8.58
C GLN A 10 -5.80 17.91 -7.42
N LYS A 11 -5.29 17.11 -6.48
CA LYS A 11 -4.18 17.52 -5.63
C LYS A 11 -2.95 17.58 -6.54
N LYS A 12 -2.13 18.62 -6.39
CA LYS A 12 -0.81 18.77 -7.03
C LYS A 12 -0.21 17.40 -7.30
N PRO A 13 0.32 17.09 -8.50
CA PRO A 13 0.95 15.80 -8.74
C PRO A 13 2.02 15.66 -7.67
N ALA A 14 1.73 14.83 -6.67
CA ALA A 14 2.74 14.42 -5.74
C ALA A 14 3.76 13.69 -6.60
N ALA A 15 5.05 13.98 -6.41
CA ALA A 15 6.13 13.29 -7.14
C ALA A 15 6.10 11.77 -6.92
N HIS A 16 5.24 11.29 -6.02
CA HIS A 16 5.03 9.90 -5.70
C HIS A 16 3.61 9.41 -6.10
N PRO A 17 3.48 8.14 -6.51
CA PRO A 17 2.19 7.53 -6.80
C PRO A 17 1.34 7.37 -5.52
N PRO A 18 0.04 7.03 -5.66
CA PRO A 18 -0.83 6.71 -4.53
C PRO A 18 -0.27 5.60 -3.63
N ALA A 19 -0.55 5.67 -2.32
CA ALA A 19 -0.05 4.68 -1.36
C ALA A 19 -0.40 3.23 -1.70
N ALA A 20 -1.58 2.98 -2.29
CA ALA A 20 -1.96 1.64 -2.73
C ALA A 20 -1.07 1.11 -3.86
N GLU A 21 -0.66 1.98 -4.78
CA GLU A 21 0.25 1.62 -5.88
C GLU A 21 1.67 1.43 -5.34
N MET A 22 2.15 2.34 -4.48
CA MET A 22 3.45 2.18 -3.81
C MET A 22 3.56 0.87 -3.05
N VAL A 23 2.51 0.48 -2.31
CA VAL A 23 2.44 -0.81 -1.60
C VAL A 23 2.46 -1.99 -2.58
N THR A 24 1.69 -1.92 -3.66
CA THR A 24 1.61 -2.98 -4.67
C THR A 24 2.96 -3.17 -5.36
N THR A 25 3.61 -2.07 -5.75
CA THR A 25 4.95 -2.07 -6.34
C THR A 25 5.98 -2.62 -5.35
N ALA A 26 5.94 -2.19 -4.09
CA ALA A 26 6.85 -2.70 -3.06
C ALA A 26 6.70 -4.22 -2.87
N ILE A 27 5.48 -4.75 -2.80
CA ILE A 27 5.24 -6.20 -2.68
C ILE A 27 5.74 -6.94 -3.93
N LYS A 28 5.50 -6.36 -5.12
CA LYS A 28 5.96 -6.92 -6.39
C LYS A 28 7.47 -6.94 -6.52
N GLU A 29 8.20 -5.97 -5.97
CA GLU A 29 9.66 -5.95 -6.05
C GLU A 29 10.37 -6.69 -4.93
N LEU A 30 9.83 -6.63 -3.72
CA LEU A 30 10.41 -7.38 -2.60
C LEU A 30 10.29 -8.90 -2.80
N LYS A 31 9.28 -9.37 -3.56
CA LYS A 31 9.06 -10.78 -3.96
C LYS A 31 9.31 -11.79 -2.82
N GLU A 32 9.00 -11.41 -1.59
CA GLU A 32 9.30 -12.23 -0.44
C GLU A 32 8.44 -13.48 -0.47
N ARG A 33 9.05 -14.67 -0.42
CA ARG A 33 8.35 -15.97 -0.47
C ARG A 33 7.21 -16.08 0.55
N LYS A 34 7.38 -15.44 1.72
CA LYS A 34 6.40 -15.44 2.82
C LYS A 34 5.48 -14.21 2.79
N GLY A 35 5.64 -13.29 1.84
CA GLY A 35 4.98 -11.98 1.82
C GLY A 35 5.76 -10.93 2.59
N SER A 36 5.67 -9.69 2.11
CA SER A 36 6.40 -8.56 2.64
C SER A 36 5.73 -8.01 3.90
N SER A 37 6.55 -7.68 4.89
CA SER A 37 6.06 -7.02 6.10
C SER A 37 5.76 -5.54 5.83
N ARG A 38 4.91 -4.93 6.68
CA ARG A 38 4.65 -3.48 6.64
C ARG A 38 5.95 -2.66 6.68
N GLN A 39 6.92 -3.09 7.46
CA GLN A 39 8.19 -2.38 7.62
C GLN A 39 9.08 -2.51 6.39
N ALA A 40 9.12 -3.70 5.77
CA ALA A 40 9.81 -3.89 4.49
C ALA A 40 9.20 -3.01 3.39
N ILE A 41 7.86 -2.95 3.32
CA ILE A 41 7.14 -2.07 2.39
C ILE A 41 7.46 -0.60 2.67
N ALA A 42 7.43 -0.16 3.92
CA ALA A 42 7.76 1.23 4.28
C ALA A 42 9.21 1.58 3.95
N ASN A 43 10.16 0.68 4.21
CA ASN A 43 11.57 0.89 3.87
C ASN A 43 11.80 0.96 2.36
N TYR A 44 11.14 0.08 1.59
CA TYR A 44 11.20 0.13 0.12
C TYR A 44 10.67 1.46 -0.39
N ILE A 45 9.51 1.90 0.13
CA ILE A 45 8.88 3.15 -0.26
C ILE A 45 9.78 4.34 0.08
N LYS A 46 10.40 4.33 1.27
CA LYS A 46 11.33 5.37 1.71
C LYS A 46 12.56 5.49 0.79
N ALA A 47 13.04 4.35 0.30
CA ALA A 47 14.24 4.27 -0.52
C ALA A 47 13.97 4.59 -2.00
N HIS A 48 12.75 4.33 -2.50
CA HIS A 48 12.41 4.45 -3.93
C HIS A 48 11.54 5.66 -4.26
N PHE A 49 10.80 6.19 -3.30
CA PHE A 49 9.92 7.33 -3.50
C PHE A 49 10.27 8.42 -2.50
N ASP A 50 10.33 9.66 -2.98
CA ASP A 50 10.54 10.84 -2.14
C ASP A 50 9.26 11.17 -1.38
N VAL A 51 9.02 10.44 -0.29
CA VAL A 51 7.80 10.55 0.53
C VAL A 51 8.11 10.60 2.01
N GLU A 52 7.36 11.42 2.71
CA GLU A 52 7.33 11.45 4.17
C GLU A 52 6.67 10.19 4.72
N ILE A 53 7.48 9.24 5.19
CA ILE A 53 7.01 7.94 5.66
C ILE A 53 6.02 8.06 6.80
N ASP A 54 6.20 9.01 7.72
CA ASP A 54 5.28 9.16 8.85
C ASP A 54 3.85 9.48 8.41
N GLN A 55 3.70 10.29 7.36
CA GLN A 55 2.39 10.58 6.75
C GLN A 55 1.89 9.37 5.95
N GLN A 56 2.78 8.72 5.20
CA GLN A 56 2.43 7.57 4.37
C GLN A 56 2.10 6.31 5.18
N LEU A 57 2.61 6.16 6.41
CA LEU A 57 2.34 4.99 7.25
C LEU A 57 0.85 4.81 7.54
N VAL A 58 0.11 5.89 7.74
CA VAL A 58 -1.35 5.85 7.95
C VAL A 58 -2.05 5.33 6.69
N PHE A 59 -1.65 5.83 5.52
CA PHE A 59 -2.20 5.41 4.23
C PHE A 59 -1.82 3.97 3.89
N ILE A 60 -0.57 3.56 4.12
CA ILE A 60 -0.07 2.20 3.93
C ILE A 60 -0.87 1.23 4.82
N LYS A 61 -1.03 1.53 6.12
CA LYS A 61 -1.85 0.71 7.03
C LYS A 61 -3.28 0.56 6.53
N LYS A 62 -3.89 1.67 6.08
CA LYS A 62 -5.25 1.66 5.54
C LYS A 62 -5.34 0.85 4.25
N ALA A 63 -4.39 1.03 3.34
CA ALA A 63 -4.31 0.32 2.07
C ALA A 63 -4.19 -1.18 2.30
N LEU A 64 -3.26 -1.61 3.15
CA LEU A 64 -3.06 -3.02 3.52
C LEU A 64 -4.33 -3.64 4.12
N ARG A 65 -4.94 -3.00 5.12
CA ARG A 65 -6.21 -3.49 5.72
C ARG A 65 -7.32 -3.58 4.69
N SER A 66 -7.47 -2.55 3.85
CA SER A 66 -8.51 -2.53 2.83
C SER A 66 -8.27 -3.55 1.72
N GLY A 67 -7.02 -3.80 1.34
CA GLY A 67 -6.67 -4.79 0.33
C GLY A 67 -6.90 -6.21 0.82
N VAL A 68 -6.57 -6.48 2.08
CA VAL A 68 -6.89 -7.76 2.73
C VAL A 68 -8.39 -7.95 2.86
N ALA A 69 -9.13 -6.92 3.32
CA ALA A 69 -10.59 -6.98 3.44
C ALA A 69 -11.30 -7.16 2.08
N LYS A 70 -10.74 -6.62 1.00
CA LYS A 70 -11.23 -6.79 -0.37
C LYS A 70 -10.79 -8.11 -1.02
N GLY A 71 -9.89 -8.87 -0.38
CA GLY A 71 -9.29 -10.08 -0.96
C GLY A 71 -8.28 -9.82 -2.09
N THR A 72 -7.88 -8.56 -2.33
CA THR A 72 -6.86 -8.22 -3.33
C THR A 72 -5.44 -8.42 -2.82
N LEU A 73 -5.26 -8.55 -1.51
CA LEU A 73 -3.99 -8.87 -0.86
C LEU A 73 -4.21 -10.06 0.07
N VAL A 74 -3.29 -11.02 0.05
CA VAL A 74 -3.33 -12.20 0.91
C VAL A 74 -2.42 -11.97 2.11
N GLN A 75 -3.02 -11.93 3.30
CA GLN A 75 -2.27 -11.97 4.55
C GLN A 75 -1.81 -13.41 4.81
N THR A 76 -0.50 -13.63 4.83
CA THR A 76 0.09 -14.95 5.06
C THR A 76 0.40 -15.20 6.53
N LYS A 77 0.68 -14.12 7.28
CA LYS A 77 0.99 -14.17 8.71
C LYS A 77 0.43 -12.94 9.42
N GLY A 78 0.03 -13.13 10.68
CA GLY A 78 -0.53 -12.07 11.52
C GLY A 78 -1.99 -11.76 11.21
N THR A 79 -2.51 -10.69 11.82
CA THR A 79 -3.92 -10.30 11.72
C THR A 79 -4.03 -8.81 11.40
N GLY A 80 -4.71 -8.46 10.32
CA GLY A 80 -4.90 -7.06 9.90
C GLY A 80 -3.66 -6.45 9.25
N ALA A 81 -3.13 -5.34 9.78
CA ALA A 81 -1.93 -4.67 9.24
C ALA A 81 -0.60 -5.14 9.88
N SER A 82 -0.65 -6.22 10.67
CA SER A 82 0.50 -6.83 11.31
C SER A 82 0.86 -8.13 10.59
N GLY A 83 2.15 -8.37 10.41
CA GLY A 83 2.68 -9.56 9.73
C GLY A 83 2.93 -9.37 8.24
N SER A 84 2.90 -10.48 7.52
CA SER A 84 3.36 -10.58 6.12
C SER A 84 2.17 -10.57 5.17
N ILE A 85 2.28 -9.76 4.12
CA ILE A 85 1.24 -9.57 3.12
C ILE A 85 1.86 -9.78 1.74
N LYS A 86 1.18 -10.56 0.91
CA LYS A 86 1.54 -10.76 -0.49
C LYS A 86 0.36 -10.42 -1.40
N LEU A 87 0.66 -10.21 -2.67
CA LEU A 87 -0.33 -10.28 -3.74
C LEU A 87 -0.63 -11.74 -4.05
#